data_AF-A0AAU9XDM1-F1
#
_entry.id   AF-A0AAU9XDM1-F1
#
_cell.length_a   1.000
_cell.length_b   1.000
_cell.length_c   1.000
_cell.angle_alpha   90.00
_cell.angle_beta   90.00
_cell.angle_gamma   90.00
#
_symmetry.space_group_name_H-M   'P 1'
#
loop_
_entity.id
_entity.type
_entity.pdbx_description
1 polymer ?
#
loop_
_entity_poly.entity_id
_entity_poly.type
_entity_poly.pdbx_seq_one_letter_code
_entity_poly.pdbx_strand_id
1 'polypeptide(L)'
;MVMDKQQYHDKALSLLNDKSTYAALTSDPTSKTQKKLNKMLLDLKKAGKISDSTYKMFYSSDGLCPRFYGLPKIHKPGISLRPIVSFVVILREFCRLLLGILITLSKIPANFRIL
;
A
#
# COMPACT_ATOMS: atom_id res chain seq x y z
N MET A 1 7.04 -30.56 -1.08
CA MET A 1 6.88 -30.46 0.39
C MET A 1 5.80 -29.44 0.69
N VAL A 2 4.83 -29.82 1.52
CA VAL A 2 3.72 -28.95 1.95
C VAL A 2 3.92 -28.66 3.43
N MET A 3 3.80 -27.39 3.83
CA MET A 3 3.87 -26.99 5.24
C MET A 3 2.52 -27.25 5.90
N ASP A 4 2.52 -27.79 7.12
CA ASP A 4 1.30 -27.94 7.90
C ASP A 4 0.66 -26.57 8.21
N LYS A 5 -0.67 -26.53 8.27
CA LYS A 5 -1.42 -25.28 8.48
C LYS A 5 -1.14 -24.68 9.85
N GLN A 6 -1.08 -25.50 10.91
CA GLN A 6 -0.80 -25.02 12.26
C GLN A 6 0.63 -24.50 12.33
N GLN A 7 1.58 -25.26 11.77
CA GLN A 7 2.97 -24.84 11.68
C GLN A 7 3.12 -23.49 10.93
N TYR A 8 2.35 -23.27 9.87
CA TYR A 8 2.32 -22.00 9.16
C TYR A 8 1.81 -20.86 10.05
N HIS A 9 0.69 -21.07 10.77
CA HIS A 9 0.11 -20.06 11.65
C HIS A 9 1.06 -19.66 12.77
N ASP A 10 1.69 -20.63 13.44
CA ASP A 10 2.62 -20.37 14.55
C ASP A 10 3.83 -19.55 14.07
N LYS A 11 4.36 -19.88 12.89
CA LYS A 11 5.46 -19.14 12.27
C LYS A 11 5.07 -17.74 11.81
N ALA A 12 3.87 -17.59 11.26
CA ALA A 12 3.34 -16.28 10.86
C ALA A 12 3.16 -15.37 12.08
N LEU A 13 2.60 -15.89 13.17
CA LEU A 13 2.43 -15.15 14.41
C LEU A 13 3.77 -14.83 15.08
N SER A 14 4.73 -15.76 15.07
CA SER A 14 6.07 -15.51 15.58
C SER A 14 6.75 -14.33 14.86
N LEU A 15 6.60 -14.23 13.53
CA LEU A 15 7.09 -13.09 12.76
C LEU A 15 6.35 -11.79 13.09
N LEU A 16 5.02 -11.82 13.15
CA LEU A 16 4.21 -10.62 13.41
C LEU A 16 4.33 -10.11 14.85
N ASN A 17 4.68 -10.97 15.80
CA ASN A 17 4.91 -10.62 17.21
C ASN A 17 6.31 -10.05 17.47
N ASP A 18 7.18 -9.99 16.47
CA ASP A 18 8.47 -9.31 16.60
C ASP A 18 8.26 -7.80 16.77
N LYS A 19 8.35 -7.35 18.03
CA LYS A 19 8.19 -5.94 18.43
C LYS A 19 9.34 -5.04 18.00
N SER A 20 10.47 -5.60 17.56
CA SER A 20 11.57 -4.81 16.99
C SER A 20 11.28 -4.37 15.56
N THR A 21 10.50 -5.16 14.82
CA THR A 21 10.15 -4.90 13.41
C THR A 21 8.72 -4.36 13.25
N TYR A 22 7.75 -4.86 14.02
CA TYR A 22 6.33 -4.55 13.87
C TYR A 22 5.74 -3.89 15.12
N ALA A 23 4.76 -3.01 14.89
CA ALA A 23 3.96 -2.39 15.94
C ALA A 23 2.48 -2.73 15.72
N ALA A 24 1.80 -3.12 16.80
CA ALA A 24 0.37 -3.36 16.76
C ALA A 24 -0.38 -2.04 16.54
N LEU A 25 -1.35 -2.04 15.63
CA LEU A 25 -2.24 -0.92 15.42
C LEU A 25 -3.46 -1.04 16.35
N THR A 26 -3.92 0.08 16.90
CA THR A 26 -5.11 0.13 17.77
C THR A 26 -6.43 0.02 17.00
N SER A 27 -6.43 0.37 15.71
CA SER A 27 -7.59 0.35 14.83
C SER A 27 -7.16 0.29 13.37
N ASP A 28 -7.98 -0.30 12.50
CA ASP A 28 -7.72 -0.32 11.05
C ASP A 28 -7.79 1.10 10.44
N PRO A 29 -6.67 1.63 9.90
CA PRO A 29 -6.64 2.97 9.30
C PRO A 29 -7.19 3.01 7.87
N THR A 30 -7.59 1.86 7.29
CA THR A 30 -7.94 1.73 5.87
C THR A 30 -9.02 2.71 5.45
N SER A 31 -10.17 2.73 6.12
CA SER A 31 -11.28 3.63 5.77
C SER A 31 -10.92 5.11 5.91
N LYS A 32 -10.12 5.47 6.92
CA LYS A 32 -9.65 6.85 7.13
C LYS A 32 -8.72 7.28 6.01
N THR A 33 -7.79 6.40 5.61
CA THR A 33 -6.86 6.62 4.51
C THR A 33 -7.60 6.76 3.17
N GLN A 34 -8.58 5.88 2.91
CA GLN A 34 -9.43 5.93 1.72
C GLN A 34 -10.19 7.25 1.62
N LYS A 35 -10.86 7.68 2.70
CA LYS A 35 -11.58 8.96 2.73
C LYS A 35 -10.66 10.14 2.44
N LYS A 36 -9.45 10.15 3.02
CA LYS A 36 -8.45 11.19 2.77
C LYS A 36 -8.02 11.21 1.29
N LEU A 37 -7.77 10.03 0.71
CA LEU A 37 -7.39 9.88 -0.69
C LEU A 37 -8.50 10.39 -1.63
N ASN A 38 -9.74 9.93 -1.44
CA ASN A 38 -10.87 10.37 -2.26
C ASN A 38 -11.10 11.88 -2.17
N LYS A 39 -10.89 12.47 -0.99
CA LYS A 39 -10.93 13.93 -0.81
C LYS A 39 -9.85 14.62 -1.66
N MET A 40 -8.60 14.14 -1.60
CA MET A 40 -7.50 14.70 -2.41
C MET A 40 -7.77 14.58 -3.91
N LEU A 41 -8.28 13.44 -4.38
CA LEU A 41 -8.67 13.25 -5.78
C LEU A 41 -9.76 14.25 -6.20
N LEU A 42 -10.75 14.47 -5.34
CA LEU A 42 -11.82 15.43 -5.61
C LEU A 42 -11.26 16.86 -5.70
N ASP A 43 -10.36 17.24 -4.81
CA ASP A 43 -9.73 18.55 -4.81
C ASP A 43 -8.87 18.76 -6.07
N LEU A 44 -8.12 17.74 -6.50
CA LEU A 44 -7.36 17.76 -7.77
C LEU A 44 -8.28 17.88 -8.99
N LYS A 45 -9.42 17.19 -9.00
CA LYS A 45 -10.42 17.28 -10.06
C LYS A 45 -11.00 18.70 -10.12
N LYS A 46 -11.38 19.26 -8.97
CA LYS A 46 -11.92 20.64 -8.87
C LYS A 46 -10.91 21.68 -9.34
N ALA A 47 -9.62 21.46 -9.05
CA ALA A 47 -8.53 22.32 -9.52
C ALA A 47 -8.16 22.11 -11.01
N GLY A 48 -8.88 21.25 -11.74
CA GLY A 48 -8.62 20.95 -13.15
C GLY A 48 -7.29 20.24 -13.41
N LYS A 49 -6.67 19.65 -12.37
CA LYS A 49 -5.36 18.98 -12.48
C LYS A 49 -5.46 17.55 -12.99
N ILE A 50 -6.64 16.93 -12.86
CA ILE A 50 -6.93 15.59 -13.37
C ILE A 50 -8.29 15.59 -14.09
N SER A 51 -8.43 14.75 -15.11
CA SER A 51 -9.71 14.58 -15.82
C SER A 51 -10.72 13.78 -15.00
N ASP A 52 -11.98 13.80 -15.42
CA ASP A 52 -13.02 12.97 -14.81
C ASP A 52 -12.75 11.46 -14.96
N SER A 53 -12.15 11.04 -16.08
CA SER A 53 -11.76 9.65 -16.30
C SER A 53 -10.66 9.21 -15.34
N THR A 54 -9.63 10.05 -15.15
CA THR A 54 -8.56 9.82 -14.18
C THR A 54 -9.12 9.78 -12.76
N TYR A 55 -10.02 10.71 -12.40
CA TYR A 55 -10.68 10.70 -11.10
C TYR A 55 -11.44 9.40 -10.84
N LYS A 56 -12.29 8.95 -11.77
CA LYS A 56 -13.07 7.71 -11.64
C LYS A 56 -12.19 6.47 -11.56
N MET A 57 -11.06 6.45 -12.28
CA MET A 57 -10.11 5.34 -12.24
C MET A 57 -9.45 5.16 -10.88
N PHE A 58 -9.18 6.26 -10.16
CA PHE A 58 -8.53 6.22 -8.85
C PHE A 58 -9.50 6.31 -7.66
N TYR A 59 -10.76 6.66 -7.91
CA TYR A 59 -11.77 6.71 -6.87
C TYR A 59 -12.02 5.31 -6.29
N SER A 60 -11.86 5.17 -4.98
CA SER A 60 -12.06 3.89 -4.29
C SER A 60 -13.36 3.92 -3.47
N SER A 61 -14.30 3.03 -3.78
CA SER A 61 -15.48 2.73 -2.94
C SER A 61 -15.15 1.70 -1.86
N ASP A 62 -14.36 0.68 -2.21
CA ASP A 62 -14.12 -0.50 -1.40
C ASP A 62 -12.63 -0.63 -1.06
N GLY A 63 -12.18 0.13 -0.07
CA GLY A 63 -10.83 -0.02 0.47
C GLY A 63 -10.73 -1.31 1.28
N LEU A 64 -10.16 -2.38 0.70
CA LEU A 64 -9.81 -3.56 1.49
C LEU A 64 -8.46 -3.32 2.19
N CYS A 65 -8.41 -3.72 3.46
CA CYS A 65 -7.17 -3.75 4.23
C CYS A 65 -6.14 -4.67 3.54
N PRO A 66 -4.86 -4.28 3.48
CA PRO A 66 -3.81 -5.14 2.93
C PRO A 66 -3.76 -6.49 3.64
N ARG A 67 -3.57 -7.56 2.88
CA ARG A 67 -3.53 -8.93 3.43
C ARG A 67 -2.10 -9.41 3.56
N PHE A 68 -1.75 -9.86 4.76
CA PHE A 68 -0.50 -10.54 5.03
C PHE A 68 -0.56 -12.02 4.62
N TYR A 69 0.50 -12.53 4.02
CA TYR A 69 0.77 -13.96 3.90
C TYR A 69 2.29 -14.23 3.83
N GLY A 70 2.69 -15.42 4.24
CA GLY A 70 4.07 -15.87 4.21
C GLY A 70 4.30 -16.87 3.08
N LEU A 71 5.39 -16.73 2.32
CA LEU A 71 5.83 -17.81 1.42
C LEU A 71 6.89 -18.68 2.11
N PRO A 72 6.72 -20.01 2.19
CA PRO A 72 7.71 -20.90 2.78
C PRO A 72 9.08 -20.81 2.08
N LYS A 73 10.13 -20.51 2.85
CA LYS A 73 11.52 -20.61 2.36
C LYS A 73 12.04 -22.03 2.49
N ILE A 74 11.63 -22.91 1.57
CA ILE A 74 11.94 -24.37 1.60
C ILE A 74 13.44 -24.71 1.58
N HIS A 75 14.29 -23.78 1.14
CA HIS A 75 15.75 -23.96 1.05
C HIS A 75 16.51 -23.43 2.28
N LYS A 76 15.82 -22.94 3.32
CA LYS A 76 16.46 -22.43 4.53
C LYS A 76 16.18 -23.36 5.71
N PRO A 77 17.19 -23.76 6.50
CA PRO A 77 16.97 -24.54 7.72
C PRO A 77 16.10 -23.74 8.69
N GLY A 78 15.23 -24.43 9.44
CA GLY A 78 14.25 -23.79 10.34
C GLY A 78 12.99 -23.23 9.65
N ILE A 79 12.94 -23.23 8.32
CA ILE A 79 11.89 -22.70 7.42
C ILE A 79 11.29 -21.37 7.91
N SER A 80 11.95 -20.26 7.58
CA SER A 80 11.36 -18.92 7.68
C SER A 80 10.25 -18.72 6.64
N LEU A 81 9.21 -17.99 6.99
CA LEU A 81 8.29 -17.44 6.00
C LEU A 81 8.89 -16.16 5.41
N ARG A 82 8.74 -15.94 4.11
CA ARG A 82 8.93 -14.62 3.49
C ARG A 82 7.63 -13.85 3.65
N PRO A 83 7.58 -12.83 4.52
CA PRO A 83 6.38 -12.02 4.69
C PRO A 83 6.09 -11.25 3.40
N ILE A 84 4.84 -11.29 2.94
CA ILE A 84 4.31 -10.50 1.83
C ILE A 84 3.03 -9.82 2.30
N VAL A 85 2.92 -8.54 1.98
CA VAL A 85 1.70 -7.76 2.18
C VAL A 85 1.13 -7.44 0.80
N SER A 86 -0.04 -8.00 0.50
CA SER A 86 -0.76 -7.68 -0.74
C SER A 86 -1.61 -6.44 -0.52
N PHE A 87 -1.38 -5.43 -1.37
CA PHE A 87 -2.20 -4.22 -1.44
C PHE A 87 -3.22 -4.36 -2.57
N VAL A 88 -4.42 -3.82 -2.39
CA VAL A 88 -5.41 -3.73 -3.47
C VAL A 88 -4.88 -2.81 -4.57
N VAL A 89 -5.20 -3.17 -5.81
CA VAL A 89 -4.77 -2.55 -7.08
C VAL A 89 -4.88 -1.01 -7.05
N ILE A 90 -5.94 -0.45 -6.47
CA ILE A 90 -6.21 0.99 -6.52
C ILE A 90 -5.14 1.81 -5.77
N LEU A 91 -4.74 1.40 -4.57
CA LEU A 91 -3.69 2.11 -3.82
C LEU A 91 -2.34 2.01 -4.53
N ARG A 92 -2.07 0.86 -5.17
CA ARG A 92 -0.84 0.63 -5.95
C ARG A 92 -0.77 1.54 -7.16
N GLU A 93 -1.85 1.62 -7.94
CA GLU A 93 -1.91 2.48 -9.12
C GLU A 93 -1.92 3.96 -8.74
N PHE A 94 -2.56 4.33 -7.62
CA PHE A 94 -2.47 5.69 -7.08
C PHE A 94 -1.03 6.04 -6.68
N CYS A 95 -0.32 5.16 -5.97
CA CYS A 95 1.09 5.35 -5.64
C CYS A 95 1.95 5.49 -6.90
N ARG A 96 1.65 4.76 -7.97
CA ARG A 96 2.34 4.90 -9.27
C ARG A 96 2.06 6.24 -9.94
N LEU A 97 0.81 6.71 -9.93
CA LEU A 97 0.45 8.02 -10.43
C LEU A 97 1.17 9.12 -9.65
N LEU A 98 1.11 9.08 -8.32
CA LEU A 98 1.80 10.03 -7.44
C LEU A 98 3.30 10.02 -7.67
N LEU A 99 3.90 8.83 -7.78
CA LEU A 99 5.32 8.69 -8.10
C LEU A 99 5.64 9.30 -9.47
N GLY A 100 4.80 9.08 -10.49
CA GLY A 100 4.95 9.70 -11.81
C GLY A 100 4.89 11.22 -11.75
N ILE A 101 3.91 11.77 -11.04
CA ILE A 101 3.76 13.22 -10.84
C ILE A 101 4.98 13.78 -10.09
N LEU A 102 5.38 13.17 -8.97
CA LEU A 102 6.50 13.63 -8.15
C LEU A 102 7.84 13.54 -8.90
N ILE A 103 8.07 12.47 -9.68
CA ILE A 103 9.25 12.35 -10.56
C ILE A 103 9.22 13.42 -11.66
N THR A 104 8.05 13.74 -12.19
CA THR A 104 7.91 14.77 -13.22
C THR A 104 8.23 16.14 -12.63
N LEU A 105 7.70 16.43 -11.44
CA LEU A 105 7.98 17.68 -10.71
C LEU A 105 9.45 17.77 -10.27
N SER A 106 10.09 16.66 -9.90
CA SER A 106 11.52 16.66 -9.53
C SER A 106 12.46 16.93 -10.71
N LYS A 107 11.98 16.76 -11.94
CA LYS A 107 12.72 17.07 -13.16
C LYS A 107 12.58 18.53 -13.60
N ILE A 108 11.70 19.30 -12.97
CA ILE A 108 11.56 20.73 -13.23
C ILE A 108 12.72 21.44 -12.50
N PRO A 109 13.59 22.18 -13.21
CA PRO A 109 14.67 22.92 -12.56
C PRO A 109 14.10 23.95 -11.59
N ALA A 110 14.72 24.10 -10.43
CA ALA A 110 14.28 24.93 -9.30
C ALA A 110 14.04 26.42 -9.64
N ASN A 111 14.45 26.85 -10.83
CA ASN A 111 14.42 28.22 -11.32
C ASN A 111 13.07 28.61 -11.94
N PHE A 112 12.15 27.65 -12.12
CA PHE A 112 10.79 27.88 -12.61
C PHE A 112 9.79 27.96 -11.45
N ARG A 113 9.96 28.96 -10.58
CA ARG A 113 8.87 29.44 -9.71
C ARG A 113 8.10 30.48 -10.50
N ILE A 114 6.91 30.13 -10.97
CA ILE A 114 5.92 31.13 -11.41
C ILE A 114 5.40 31.80 -10.13
N LEU A 115 5.35 33.14 -10.19
CA LEU A 115 4.95 34.12 -9.16
C LEU A 115 3.87 33.63 -8.17
#